data_AF-A0A1S6FG06-F1
#
_entry.id   AF-A0A1S6FG06-F1
#
_cell.length_a   1.000
_cell.length_b   1.000
_cell.length_c   1.000
_cell.angle_alpha   90.00
_cell.angle_beta   90.00
_cell.angle_gamma   90.00
#
_symmetry.space_group_name_H-M   'P 1'
#
loop_
_entity.id
_entity.type
_entity.pdbx_description
1 polymer ?
#
loop_
_entity_poly.entity_id
_entity_poly.type
_entity_poly.pdbx_seq_one_letter_code
_entity_poly.pdbx_strand_id
1 'polypeptide(L)'
;MADRIVERTDGVTAERVTETSSPSTVVVERRGGGGGLLVGLVLLIALVIGGVYLYNQNNRENAKTNAVTEAAGSVSDAAKDVGGAAKDAAKKVE
;
A
#
# COMPACT_ATOMS: atom_id res chain seq x y z
N MET A 1 -38.67 37.09 10.82
CA MET A 1 -37.66 38.12 11.14
C MET A 1 -38.33 39.04 12.14
N ALA A 2 -37.90 38.99 13.39
CA ALA A 2 -38.49 39.82 14.44
C ALA A 2 -37.42 40.84 14.84
N ASP A 3 -37.60 42.08 14.40
CA ASP A 3 -36.77 43.18 14.84
C ASP A 3 -37.25 43.59 16.23
N ARG A 4 -36.36 43.47 17.22
CA ARG A 4 -36.66 43.92 18.58
C ARG A 4 -36.14 45.34 18.73
N ILE A 5 -37.07 46.27 18.90
CA ILE A 5 -36.77 47.67 19.15
C ILE A 5 -36.92 47.89 20.65
N VAL A 6 -35.83 48.28 21.31
CA VAL A 6 -35.86 48.74 22.69
C VAL A 6 -35.59 50.23 22.70
N GLU A 7 -36.57 51.00 23.15
CA GLU A 7 -36.41 52.44 23.38
C GLU A 7 -36.31 52.69 24.88
N ARG A 8 -35.24 53.37 25.28
CA ARG A 8 -35.07 53.88 26.65
C ARG A 8 -34.98 55.40 26.55
N THR A 9 -35.83 56.09 27.31
CA THR A 9 -35.87 57.55 27.33
C THR A 9 -35.77 58.04 28.77
N ASP A 10 -34.77 58.87 29.04
CA ASP A 10 -34.51 59.41 30.38
C ASP A 10 -34.91 60.90 30.46
N GLY A 11 -35.85 61.33 29.61
CA GLY A 11 -36.45 62.67 29.61
C GLY A 11 -35.60 63.79 29.01
N VAL A 12 -34.28 63.59 28.87
CA VAL A 12 -33.34 64.53 28.23
C VAL A 12 -32.69 63.93 26.99
N THR A 13 -32.59 62.60 26.91
CA THR A 13 -32.01 61.88 25.78
C THR A 13 -32.80 60.61 25.53
N ALA A 14 -33.07 60.33 24.26
CA ALA A 14 -33.72 59.09 23.81
C ALA A 14 -32.69 58.21 23.13
N GLU A 15 -32.48 57.01 23.65
CA GLU A 15 -31.63 55.99 23.04
C GLU A 15 -32.50 54.90 22.43
N ARG A 16 -32.25 54.62 21.15
CA ARG A 16 -32.95 53.57 20.41
C ARG A 16 -31.93 52.51 20.00
N VAL A 17 -32.10 51.31 20.54
CA VAL A 17 -31.30 50.15 20.16
C VAL A 17 -32.15 49.24 19.28
N THR A 18 -31.68 49.03 18.05
CA THR A 18 -32.28 48.08 17.10
C THR A 18 -31.46 46.80 17.13
N GLU A 19 -32.00 45.73 17.72
CA GLU A 19 -31.36 44.41 17.72
C GLU A 19 -31.87 43.62 16.50
N THR A 20 -31.05 43.52 15.46
CA THR A 20 -31.36 42.69 14.28
C THR A 20 -30.84 41.26 14.50
N SER A 21 -31.74 40.33 14.83
CA SER A 21 -31.43 38.89 14.83
C SER A 21 -31.44 38.35 13.40
N SER A 22 -30.32 38.49 12.68
CA SER A 22 -30.11 37.78 11.42
C SER A 22 -29.77 36.31 11.71
N PRO A 23 -30.40 35.32 11.05
CA PRO A 23 -29.97 33.94 11.13
C PRO A 23 -28.55 33.85 10.54
N SER A 24 -27.54 33.75 11.40
CA SER A 24 -26.17 33.48 10.99
C SER A 24 -26.06 31.99 10.67
N THR A 25 -26.08 31.64 9.39
CA THR A 25 -25.78 30.27 8.98
C THR A 25 -24.30 30.02 9.23
N VAL A 26 -23.97 29.24 10.26
CA VAL A 26 -22.60 28.78 10.46
C VAL A 26 -22.31 27.73 9.39
N VAL A 27 -21.57 28.11 8.36
CA VAL A 27 -21.03 27.16 7.39
C VAL A 27 -19.85 26.46 8.07
N VAL A 28 -20.10 25.26 8.57
CA VAL A 28 -19.02 24.39 9.02
C VAL A 28 -18.36 23.82 7.77
N GLU A 29 -17.28 24.45 7.32
CA GLU A 29 -16.40 23.86 6.32
C GLU A 29 -15.82 22.58 6.91
N ARG A 30 -16.34 21.44 6.44
CA ARG A 30 -15.80 20.14 6.79
C ARG A 30 -14.44 20.04 6.10
N ARG A 31 -13.40 20.52 6.78
CA ARG A 31 -12.01 20.43 6.34
C ARG A 31 -11.59 18.96 6.45
N GLY A 32 -12.05 18.15 5.49
CA GLY A 32 -11.71 16.74 5.34
C GLY A 32 -10.26 16.63 4.90
N GLY A 33 -9.33 16.87 5.83
CA GLY A 33 -7.91 16.94 5.55
C GLY A 33 -7.15 15.85 6.29
N GLY A 34 -6.55 14.92 5.57
CA GLY A 34 -5.44 14.10 6.08
C GLY A 34 -5.77 12.62 6.32
N GLY A 35 -6.89 12.28 6.95
CA GLY A 35 -7.18 10.90 7.32
C GLY A 35 -7.21 9.92 6.14
N GLY A 36 -7.96 10.26 5.09
CA GLY A 36 -8.01 9.45 3.87
C GLY A 36 -6.69 9.41 3.09
N LEU A 37 -5.91 10.50 3.14
CA LEU A 37 -4.60 10.57 2.47
C LEU A 37 -3.56 9.67 3.14
N LEU A 38 -3.52 9.68 4.48
CA LEU A 38 -2.62 8.82 5.25
C LEU A 38 -2.97 7.34 5.10
N VAL A 39 -4.27 7.00 5.18
CA VAL A 39 -4.73 5.63 4.94
C VAL A 39 -4.39 5.18 3.52
N GLY A 40 -4.61 6.04 2.53
CA GLY A 40 -4.25 5.77 1.14
C GLY A 40 -2.74 5.54 0.96
N LEU A 41 -1.91 6.36 1.59
CA LEU A 41 -0.45 6.24 1.51
C LEU A 41 0.06 4.94 2.14
N VAL A 42 -0.47 4.57 3.32
CA VAL A 42 -0.09 3.32 4.00
C VAL A 42 -0.48 2.11 3.17
N LEU A 43 -1.68 2.09 2.59
CA LEU A 43 -2.11 1.00 1.70
C LEU A 43 -1.22 0.90 0.46
N LEU A 44 -0.84 2.03 -0.13
CA LEU A 44 0.05 2.05 -1.29
C LEU A 44 1.42 1.47 -0.95
N ILE A 45 2.01 1.86 0.18
CA ILE A 45 3.28 1.31 0.65
C ILE A 45 3.18 -0.21 0.89
N ALA A 46 2.09 -0.67 1.52
CA ALA A 46 1.87 -2.09 1.78
C ALA A 46 1.78 -2.90 0.47
N LEU A 47 1.12 -2.37 -0.56
CA LEU A 47 1.05 -3.00 -1.88
C LEU A 47 2.41 -3.09 -2.57
N VAL A 48 3.23 -2.04 -2.48
CA VAL A 48 4.59 -2.04 -3.05
C VAL A 48 5.46 -3.10 -2.37
N ILE A 49 5.49 -3.12 -1.04
CA ILE A 49 6.28 -4.10 -0.28
C ILE A 49 5.79 -5.52 -0.56
N GLY A 50 4.48 -5.76 -0.49
CA GLY A 50 3.88 -7.06 -0.76
C GLY A 50 4.14 -7.54 -2.18
N GLY A 51 4.00 -6.66 -3.16
CA GLY A 51 4.27 -6.95 -4.57
C GLY A 51 5.73 -7.29 -4.83
N VAL A 52 6.68 -6.50 -4.31
CA VAL A 52 8.12 -6.76 -4.45
C VAL A 52 8.52 -8.05 -3.73
N TYR A 53 7.99 -8.31 -2.54
CA TYR A 53 8.27 -9.53 -1.79
C TYR A 53 7.77 -10.78 -2.55
N LEU A 54 6.52 -10.75 -3.04
CA LEU A 54 5.93 -11.86 -3.79
C LEU A 54 6.66 -12.07 -5.13
N TYR A 55 6.99 -10.99 -5.84
CA TYR A 55 7.75 -11.05 -7.09
C TYR A 55 9.16 -11.63 -6.88
N ASN A 56 9.86 -11.20 -5.83
CA ASN A 56 11.18 -11.72 -5.49
C ASN A 56 11.14 -13.18 -5.04
N GLN A 57 10.08 -13.60 -4.35
CA GLN A 57 9.92 -15.00 -3.96
C GLN A 57 9.81 -15.91 -5.19
N ASN A 58 9.00 -15.51 -6.17
CA ASN A 58 8.84 -16.26 -7.42
C ASN A 58 10.14 -16.33 -8.24
N ASN A 59 10.92 -15.25 -8.27
CA ASN A 59 12.21 -15.24 -8.99
C ASN A 59 13.28 -16.11 -8.30
N ARG A 60 13.26 -16.23 -6.97
CA ARG A 60 14.20 -17.08 -6.22
C ARG A 60 13.95 -18.56 -6.48
N GLU A 61 12.69 -18.97 -6.63
CA GLU A 61 12.32 -20.35 -6.95
C GLU A 61 12.78 -20.75 -8.35
N ASN A 62 12.66 -19.86 -9.33
CA ASN A 62 13.16 -20.06 -10.68
C ASN A 62 14.69 -20.19 -10.70
N ALA A 63 15.40 -19.29 -10.01
CA ALA A 63 16.87 -19.37 -9.91
C ALA A 63 17.34 -20.65 -9.22
N LYS A 64 16.66 -21.07 -8.14
CA LYS A 64 16.98 -22.31 -7.42
C LYS A 64 16.73 -23.54 -8.28
N THR A 65 15.61 -23.58 -9.00
CA THR A 65 15.26 -24.69 -9.89
C THR A 65 16.29 -24.83 -11.01
N ASN A 66 16.68 -23.74 -11.64
CA ASN A 66 17.71 -23.75 -12.69
C ASN A 66 19.03 -24.32 -12.18
N ALA A 67 19.51 -23.87 -11.01
CA ALA A 67 20.74 -24.38 -10.41
C ALA A 67 20.66 -25.88 -10.07
N VAL A 68 19.50 -26.35 -9.58
CA VAL A 68 19.27 -27.78 -9.30
C VAL A 68 19.23 -28.60 -10.58
N THR A 69 18.56 -28.10 -11.63
CA THR A 69 18.53 -28.75 -12.95
C THR A 69 19.93 -28.88 -13.54
N GLU A 70 20.75 -27.83 -13.45
CA GLU A 70 22.13 -27.84 -13.92
C GLU A 70 22.99 -28.84 -13.15
N ALA A 71 22.89 -28.87 -11.82
CA ALA A 71 23.57 -29.85 -10.99
C ALA A 71 23.13 -31.29 -11.29
N ALA A 72 21.84 -31.52 -11.50
CA ALA A 72 21.32 -32.83 -11.89
C ALA A 72 21.84 -33.27 -13.28
N GLY A 73 21.98 -32.34 -14.23
CA GLY A 73 22.62 -32.57 -15.52
C GLY A 73 24.07 -33.05 -15.36
N SER A 74 24.87 -32.33 -14.56
CA SER A 74 26.27 -32.72 -14.29
C SER A 74 26.38 -34.13 -13.68
N VAL A 75 25.48 -34.52 -12.78
CA VAL A 75 25.44 -35.88 -12.22
C VAL A 75 25.05 -36.92 -13.27
N SER A 76 24.09 -36.61 -14.15
CA SER A 76 23.68 -37.51 -15.23
C SER A 76 24.81 -37.80 -16.21
N ASP A 77 25.59 -36.78 -16.56
CA ASP A 77 26.74 -36.94 -17.46
C ASP A 77 27.86 -37.76 -16.81
N ALA A 78 28.19 -37.47 -15.55
CA ALA A 78 29.15 -38.28 -14.79
C ALA A 78 28.73 -39.76 -14.68
N ALA A 79 27.43 -40.02 -14.46
CA ALA A 79 26.89 -41.37 -14.41
C ALA A 79 26.98 -42.09 -15.77
N LYS A 80 26.76 -41.38 -16.89
CA LYS A 80 26.94 -41.93 -18.24
C LYS A 80 28.40 -42.28 -18.51
N ASP A 81 29.33 -41.42 -18.12
CA ASP A 81 30.77 -41.67 -18.29
C ASP A 81 31.21 -42.91 -17.52
N VAL A 82 30.80 -43.01 -16.25
CA VAL A 82 31.07 -44.20 -15.42
C VAL A 82 30.42 -45.44 -16.01
N GLY A 83 29.16 -45.36 -16.45
CA GLY A 83 28.45 -46.47 -17.08
C GLY A 83 29.12 -46.94 -18.37
N GLY A 84 29.61 -46.02 -19.20
CA GLY A 84 30.37 -46.31 -20.41
C GLY A 84 31.67 -47.05 -20.09
N ALA A 85 32.47 -46.50 -19.17
CA ALA A 85 33.72 -47.12 -18.74
C ALA A 85 33.51 -48.52 -18.15
N ALA A 86 32.46 -48.73 -17.35
CA ALA A 86 32.11 -50.04 -16.81
C ALA A 86 31.72 -51.04 -17.92
N LYS A 87 30.97 -50.59 -18.94
CA LYS A 87 30.60 -51.42 -20.09
C LYS A 87 31.80 -51.83 -20.93
N ASP A 88 32.72 -50.90 -21.15
CA ASP A 88 33.94 -51.15 -21.91
C ASP A 88 34.88 -52.09 -21.16
N ALA A 89 34.98 -51.93 -19.84
CA ALA A 89 35.71 -52.87 -18.99
C ALA A 89 35.11 -54.27 -19.08
N ALA A 90 33.78 -54.42 -18.94
CA ALA A 90 33.10 -55.72 -19.03
C ALA A 90 33.36 -56.43 -20.36
N LYS A 91 33.26 -55.70 -21.48
CA LYS A 91 33.58 -56.24 -22.82
C LYS A 91 35.03 -56.70 -23.00
N LYS A 92 35.96 -56.20 -22.18
CA LYS A 92 37.38 -56.54 -22.27
C LYS A 92 37.74 -57.82 -21.48
N VAL A 93 36.83 -58.30 -20.61
CA VAL A 93 37.04 -59.50 -19.78
C VAL A 93 36.26 -60.72 -20.31
N GLU A 94 35.35 -60.53 -21.27
CA GLU A 94 34.81 -61.61 -22.13
C GLU A 94 35.77 -61.92 -23.29
#